data_AF-A0A7I8BS55-F1
#
_entry.id   AF-A0A7I8BS55-F1
#
_cell.length_a   1.000
_cell.length_b   1.000
_cell.length_c   1.000
_cell.angle_alpha   90.00
_cell.angle_beta   90.00
_cell.angle_gamma   90.00
#
_symmetry.space_group_name_H-M   'P 1'
#
loop_
_entity.id
_entity.type
_entity.pdbx_description
1 polymer ?
#
loop_
_entity_poly.entity_id
_entity_poly.type
_entity_poly.pdbx_seq_one_letter_code
_entity_poly.pdbx_strand_id
1 'polypeptide(L)'
;MPLTRRLGLVFLLLPLSLSASASTSPECLKHLGGTGFDVNCYGGLTTDIKADSERIYRQLADSMPRGNANRQLLDEYMSAQTAAEKFCTLEKKAGTGWMPSPSPNAYNMWDGIYAEVSMKHASSRMPGYAAC
;
A
#
# COMPACT_ATOMS: atom_id res chain seq x y z
N MET A 1 -47.35 -21.55 26.45
CA MET A 1 -46.04 -21.78 25.80
C MET A 1 -46.33 -22.49 24.49
N PRO A 2 -46.14 -21.85 23.31
CA PRO A 2 -44.82 -21.82 22.66
C PRO A 2 -44.54 -20.52 21.87
N LEU A 3 -43.48 -19.80 22.24
CA LEU A 3 -42.99 -18.62 21.50
C LEU A 3 -41.59 -18.91 20.92
N THR A 4 -41.46 -20.01 20.19
CA THR A 4 -40.20 -20.45 19.58
C THR A 4 -40.46 -20.95 18.17
N ARG A 5 -40.80 -20.05 17.23
CA ARG A 5 -40.87 -20.44 15.81
C ARG A 5 -40.71 -19.33 14.77
N ARG A 6 -40.18 -18.15 15.12
CA ARG A 6 -39.98 -17.05 14.18
C ARG A 6 -38.67 -16.29 14.37
N LEU A 7 -37.58 -17.00 14.65
CA LEU A 7 -36.24 -16.42 14.78
C LEU A 7 -35.21 -17.09 13.86
N GLY A 8 -35.68 -17.71 12.77
CA GLY A 8 -34.84 -18.54 11.89
C GLY A 8 -34.54 -17.98 10.50
N LEU A 9 -34.92 -16.74 10.16
CA LEU A 9 -34.93 -16.30 8.76
C LEU A 9 -34.54 -14.84 8.48
N VAL A 10 -33.83 -14.17 9.40
CA VAL A 10 -33.38 -12.78 9.19
C VAL A 10 -31.84 -12.65 9.05
N PHE A 11 -31.08 -13.72 9.25
CA PHE A 11 -29.61 -13.67 9.18
C PHE A 11 -28.99 -13.94 7.80
N LEU A 12 -29.78 -14.05 6.72
CA LEU A 12 -29.30 -14.52 5.42
C LEU A 12 -29.02 -13.43 4.37
N LEU A 13 -28.88 -12.16 4.76
CA LEU A 13 -28.62 -11.05 3.83
C LEU A 13 -27.63 -10.03 4.39
N LEU A 14 -26.51 -10.48 4.99
CA LEU A 14 -25.31 -9.65 4.95
C LEU A 14 -24.64 -9.92 3.60
N PRO A 15 -24.67 -9.00 2.62
CA PRO A 15 -23.74 -9.10 1.53
C PRO A 15 -22.34 -9.01 2.17
N LEU A 16 -21.54 -10.06 2.02
CA LEU A 16 -20.09 -9.93 2.14
C LEU A 16 -19.68 -8.97 1.03
N SER A 17 -19.63 -7.68 1.37
CA SER A 17 -18.98 -6.65 0.58
C SER A 17 -17.48 -6.95 0.61
N LEU A 18 -17.06 -7.97 -0.14
CA LEU A 18 -15.67 -8.14 -0.50
C LEU A 18 -15.35 -6.93 -1.36
N SER A 19 -14.78 -5.90 -0.75
CA SER A 19 -14.27 -4.74 -1.47
C SER A 19 -13.16 -5.24 -2.37
N ALA A 20 -13.50 -5.61 -3.60
CA ALA A 20 -12.55 -5.77 -4.68
C ALA A 20 -12.04 -4.36 -5.00
N SER A 21 -11.00 -3.91 -4.29
CA SER A 21 -10.25 -2.73 -4.70
C SER A 21 -9.65 -3.06 -6.07
N ALA A 22 -10.15 -2.37 -7.10
CA ALA A 22 -9.54 -2.46 -8.41
C ALA A 22 -8.12 -1.91 -8.33
N SER A 23 -7.14 -2.64 -8.86
CA SER A 23 -5.76 -2.17 -8.94
C SER A 23 -5.71 -0.90 -9.80
N THR A 24 -4.91 0.06 -9.37
CA THR A 24 -4.64 1.31 -10.08
C THR A 24 -3.96 1.00 -11.40
N SER A 25 -4.51 1.54 -12.49
CA SER A 25 -3.90 1.35 -13.81
C SER A 25 -2.60 2.15 -13.92
N PRO A 26 -1.46 1.53 -14.29
CA PRO A 26 -0.20 2.24 -14.54
C PRO A 26 -0.30 3.29 -15.65
N GLU A 27 -1.33 3.21 -16.50
CA GLU A 27 -1.62 4.21 -17.53
C GLU A 27 -1.86 5.61 -16.95
N CYS A 28 -2.22 5.74 -15.67
CA CYS A 28 -2.34 7.04 -15.02
C CYS A 28 -1.00 7.83 -15.01
N LEU A 29 0.15 7.15 -15.08
CA LEU A 29 1.48 7.78 -15.19
C LEU A 29 1.67 8.53 -16.51
N LYS A 30 0.88 8.24 -17.55
CA LYS A 30 0.94 8.95 -18.84
C LYS A 30 0.17 10.27 -18.83
N HIS A 31 -0.61 10.54 -17.77
CA HIS A 31 -1.51 11.68 -17.66
C HIS A 31 -1.19 12.58 -16.46
N LEU A 32 0.04 12.53 -15.99
CA LEU A 32 0.51 13.38 -14.89
C LEU A 32 0.47 14.85 -15.31
N GLY A 33 -0.09 15.70 -14.44
CA GLY A 33 -0.35 17.10 -14.76
C GLY A 33 -0.19 18.05 -13.58
N GLY A 34 0.38 17.59 -12.46
CA GLY A 34 0.56 18.38 -11.24
C GLY A 34 -0.73 18.63 -10.47
N THR A 35 -1.73 17.77 -10.60
CA THR A 35 -3.04 17.94 -9.94
C THR A 35 -3.29 16.87 -8.87
N GLY A 36 -4.42 16.94 -8.18
CA GLY A 36 -4.85 15.85 -7.28
C GLY A 36 -4.98 14.48 -7.96
N PHE A 37 -5.06 14.44 -9.29
CA PHE A 37 -4.97 13.21 -10.07
C PHE A 37 -3.63 12.49 -9.86
N ASP A 38 -2.52 13.23 -9.84
CA ASP A 38 -1.18 12.69 -9.66
C ASP A 38 -1.04 12.03 -8.28
N VAL A 39 -1.58 12.68 -7.24
CA VAL A 39 -1.62 12.13 -5.87
C VAL A 39 -2.39 10.82 -5.83
N ASN A 40 -3.55 10.77 -6.48
CA ASN A 40 -4.36 9.55 -6.56
C ASN A 40 -3.64 8.45 -7.35
N CYS A 41 -3.00 8.79 -8.47
CA CYS A 41 -2.26 7.84 -9.32
C CYS A 41 -1.08 7.23 -8.56
N TYR A 42 -0.20 8.06 -8.01
CA TYR A 42 0.96 7.59 -7.25
C TYR A 42 0.55 6.87 -5.96
N GLY A 43 -0.44 7.39 -5.23
CA GLY A 43 -0.94 6.77 -4.00
C GLY A 43 -1.58 5.41 -4.26
N GLY A 44 -2.36 5.30 -5.33
CA GLY A 44 -2.95 4.03 -5.79
C GLY A 44 -1.87 3.02 -6.16
N LEU A 45 -0.97 3.37 -7.07
CA LEU A 45 0.13 2.48 -7.51
C LEU A 45 1.04 2.06 -6.35
N THR A 46 1.33 2.98 -5.42
CA THR A 46 2.08 2.66 -4.19
C THR A 46 1.36 1.58 -3.38
N THR A 47 0.05 1.71 -3.22
CA THR A 47 -0.77 0.76 -2.47
C THR A 47 -0.77 -0.62 -3.14
N ASP A 48 -0.91 -0.66 -4.46
CA ASP A 48 -0.89 -1.91 -5.22
C ASP A 48 0.47 -2.60 -5.15
N ILE A 49 1.57 -1.87 -5.34
CA ILE A 49 2.92 -2.45 -5.26
C ILE A 49 3.22 -2.97 -3.85
N LYS A 50 2.76 -2.29 -2.80
CA LYS A 50 2.88 -2.78 -1.41
C LYS A 50 2.12 -4.09 -1.21
N ALA A 51 0.86 -4.13 -1.64
CA ALA A 51 0.03 -5.33 -1.55
C ALA A 51 0.65 -6.51 -2.32
N ASP A 52 1.17 -6.25 -3.52
CA ASP A 52 1.86 -7.25 -4.34
C ASP A 52 3.16 -7.73 -3.69
N SER A 53 3.96 -6.81 -3.11
CA SER A 53 5.17 -7.16 -2.38
C SER A 53 4.87 -8.07 -1.19
N GLU A 54 3.84 -7.76 -0.40
CA GLU A 54 3.41 -8.60 0.73
C GLU A 54 2.90 -9.96 0.26
N ARG A 55 2.13 -10.01 -0.83
CA ARG A 55 1.64 -11.26 -1.41
C ARG A 55 2.80 -12.14 -1.84
N ILE A 56 3.76 -11.59 -2.59
CA ILE A 56 4.95 -12.32 -3.06
C ILE A 56 5.79 -12.79 -1.87
N TYR A 57 6.00 -11.93 -0.88
CA TYR A 57 6.68 -12.31 0.36
C TYR A 57 6.03 -13.54 0.98
N ARG A 58 4.70 -13.54 1.20
CA ARG A 58 3.97 -14.67 1.82
C ARG A 58 4.07 -15.93 0.97
N GLN A 59 3.94 -15.81 -0.36
CA GLN A 59 4.07 -16.96 -1.27
C GLN A 59 5.46 -17.59 -1.20
N LEU A 60 6.53 -16.76 -1.22
CA LEU A 60 7.90 -17.24 -1.09
C LEU A 60 8.13 -17.88 0.27
N ALA A 61 7.73 -17.18 1.33
CA ALA A 61 7.76 -17.63 2.70
C ALA A 61 7.15 -19.04 2.87
N ASP A 62 5.92 -19.22 2.38
CA ASP A 62 5.17 -20.48 2.53
C ASP A 62 5.74 -21.61 1.69
N SER A 63 6.39 -21.28 0.56
CA SER A 63 7.05 -22.26 -0.31
C SER A 63 8.39 -22.78 0.25
N MET A 64 8.98 -22.10 1.23
CA MET A 64 10.29 -22.47 1.78
C MET A 64 10.18 -23.62 2.80
N PRO A 65 11.07 -24.64 2.72
CA PRO A 65 11.17 -25.67 3.75
C PRO A 65 11.53 -25.08 5.12
N ARG A 66 11.07 -25.73 6.19
CA ARG A 66 11.46 -25.36 7.56
C ARG A 66 12.98 -25.43 7.73
N GLY A 67 13.55 -24.41 8.39
CA GLY A 67 15.00 -24.32 8.62
C GLY A 67 15.81 -23.81 7.42
N ASN A 68 15.16 -23.39 6.33
CA ASN A 68 15.87 -22.74 5.23
C ASN A 68 16.43 -21.38 5.68
N ALA A 69 17.76 -21.22 5.61
CA ALA A 69 18.45 -19.98 5.99
C ALA A 69 18.02 -18.76 5.17
N ASN A 70 17.54 -18.97 3.92
CA ASN A 70 17.03 -17.88 3.08
C ASN A 70 15.72 -17.31 3.60
N ARG A 71 15.00 -18.00 4.50
CA ARG A 71 13.79 -17.46 5.12
C ARG A 71 14.11 -16.23 5.96
N GLN A 72 15.21 -16.29 6.72
CA GLN A 72 15.68 -15.14 7.50
C GLN A 72 16.04 -13.97 6.59
N LEU A 73 16.77 -14.22 5.49
CA LEU A 73 17.10 -13.16 4.52
C LEU A 73 15.86 -12.52 3.88
N LEU A 74 14.83 -13.33 3.60
CA LEU A 74 13.56 -12.84 3.08
C LEU A 74 12.82 -11.96 4.11
N ASP A 75 12.81 -12.35 5.38
CA ASP A 75 12.21 -11.58 6.47
C ASP A 75 12.97 -10.26 6.71
N GLU A 76 14.31 -10.32 6.69
CA GLU A 76 15.19 -9.15 6.79
C GLU A 76 15.00 -8.18 5.63
N TYR A 77 14.88 -8.70 4.40
CA TYR A 77 14.59 -7.90 3.21
C TYR A 77 13.27 -7.13 3.38
N MET A 78 12.18 -7.81 3.75
CA MET A 78 10.88 -7.14 3.92
C MET A 78 10.89 -6.12 5.06
N SER A 79 11.61 -6.41 6.15
CA SER A 79 11.80 -5.47 7.25
C SER A 79 12.57 -4.22 6.79
N ALA A 80 13.65 -4.39 6.03
CA ALA A 80 14.43 -3.29 5.48
C ALA A 80 13.61 -2.41 4.53
N GLN A 81 12.79 -3.02 3.66
CA GLN A 81 11.90 -2.27 2.76
C GLN A 81 10.85 -1.45 3.52
N THR A 82 10.33 -1.98 4.63
CA THR A 82 9.40 -1.26 5.51
C THR A 82 10.09 -0.11 6.24
N ALA A 83 11.33 -0.32 6.70
CA ALA A 83 12.11 0.71 7.37
C ALA A 83 12.48 1.86 6.42
N ALA A 84 12.92 1.54 5.19
CA ALA A 84 13.24 2.52 4.16
C ALA A 84 12.02 3.38 3.78
N GLU A 85 10.82 2.79 3.73
CA GLU A 85 9.58 3.53 3.48
C GLU A 85 9.32 4.59 4.57
N LYS A 86 9.46 4.18 5.84
CA LYS A 86 9.33 5.09 6.99
C LYS A 86 10.37 6.19 6.92
N PHE A 87 11.59 5.86 6.52
CA PHE A 87 12.67 6.84 6.37
C PHE A 87 12.38 7.86 5.26
N CYS A 88 12.02 7.44 4.03
CA CYS A 88 11.68 8.40 2.97
C CYS A 88 10.49 9.28 3.40
N THR A 89 9.49 8.71 4.10
CA THR A 89 8.36 9.50 4.64
C THR A 89 8.83 10.52 5.69
N LEU A 90 9.74 10.12 6.59
CA LEU A 90 10.28 10.98 7.64
C LEU A 90 11.08 12.15 7.06
N GLU A 91 11.91 11.90 6.06
CA GLU A 91 12.69 12.93 5.37
C GLU A 91 11.79 14.03 4.80
N LYS A 92 10.69 13.65 4.14
CA LYS A 92 9.72 14.62 3.61
C LYS A 92 8.99 15.35 4.73
N LYS A 93 8.63 14.67 5.82
CA LYS A 93 8.04 15.33 7.02
C LYS A 93 8.96 16.36 7.63
N ALA A 94 10.26 16.09 7.70
CA ALA A 94 11.23 17.08 8.14
C ALA A 94 11.27 18.28 7.19
N GLY A 95 11.28 18.04 5.87
CA GLY A 95 11.28 19.09 4.84
C GLY A 95 10.02 19.96 4.83
N THR A 96 8.87 19.43 5.25
CA THR A 96 7.60 20.18 5.34
C THR A 96 7.35 20.82 6.70
N GLY A 97 8.33 20.83 7.62
CA GLY A 97 8.11 21.34 8.97
C GLY A 97 7.05 20.55 9.74
N TRP A 98 7.00 19.23 9.53
CA TRP A 98 6.06 18.29 10.15
C TRP A 98 4.60 18.47 9.75
N MET A 99 4.32 19.17 8.64
CA MET A 99 2.96 19.27 8.11
C MET A 99 2.43 17.87 7.72
N PRO A 100 1.18 17.54 8.08
CA PRO A 100 0.56 16.28 7.70
C PRO A 100 0.28 16.22 6.19
N SER A 101 0.41 15.02 5.61
CA SER A 101 0.02 14.67 4.24
C SER A 101 -0.89 13.43 4.30
N PRO A 102 -2.01 13.39 3.54
CA PRO A 102 -2.51 14.46 2.70
C PRO A 102 -3.06 15.64 3.52
N SER A 103 -3.00 16.85 2.97
CA SER A 103 -3.58 18.03 3.61
C SER A 103 -5.13 17.91 3.68
N PRO A 104 -5.78 18.23 4.82
CA PRO A 104 -7.20 17.93 5.03
C PRO A 104 -8.19 18.74 4.17
N ASN A 105 -7.76 19.87 3.57
CA ASN A 105 -8.67 20.81 2.90
C ASN A 105 -8.45 20.92 1.38
N ALA A 106 -7.27 20.55 0.88
CA ALA A 106 -6.94 20.59 -0.54
C ALA A 106 -5.66 19.80 -0.82
N TYR A 107 -5.57 19.17 -1.99
CA TYR A 107 -4.28 18.67 -2.45
C TYR A 107 -3.32 19.85 -2.67
N ASN A 108 -2.18 19.82 -1.99
CA ASN A 108 -1.11 20.78 -2.19
C ASN A 108 0.11 20.10 -2.82
N MET A 109 1.11 20.90 -3.18
CA MET A 109 2.35 20.42 -3.81
C MET A 109 3.03 19.32 -2.99
N TRP A 110 2.97 19.39 -1.66
CA TRP A 110 3.59 18.40 -0.79
C TRP A 110 2.91 17.04 -0.91
N ASP A 111 1.58 16.98 -1.02
CA ASP A 111 0.85 15.72 -1.19
C ASP A 111 1.33 14.98 -2.45
N GLY A 112 1.61 15.72 -3.53
CA GLY A 112 2.23 15.19 -4.76
C GLY A 112 3.64 14.65 -4.52
N ILE A 113 4.49 15.42 -3.85
CA ILE A 113 5.87 15.02 -3.52
C ILE A 113 5.89 13.77 -2.64
N TYR A 114 5.02 13.68 -1.62
CA TYR A 114 4.89 12.49 -0.77
C TYR A 114 4.46 11.26 -1.56
N ALA A 115 3.47 11.43 -2.44
CA ALA A 115 2.95 10.33 -3.24
C ALA A 115 3.99 9.83 -4.25
N GLU A 116 4.69 10.73 -4.95
CA GLU A 116 5.75 10.38 -5.90
C GLU A 116 6.89 9.62 -5.21
N VAL A 117 7.37 10.11 -4.06
CA VAL A 117 8.45 9.47 -3.28
C VAL A 117 8.03 8.10 -2.79
N SER A 118 6.79 7.98 -2.30
CA SER A 118 6.24 6.69 -1.87
C SER A 118 6.15 5.70 -3.04
N MET A 119 5.82 6.19 -4.24
CA MET A 119 5.77 5.36 -5.45
C MET A 119 7.17 4.94 -5.88
N LYS A 120 8.15 5.84 -5.90
CA LYS A 120 9.56 5.52 -6.22
C LYS A 120 10.15 4.49 -5.26
N HIS A 121 9.84 4.60 -3.97
CA HIS A 121 10.26 3.59 -2.99
C HIS A 121 9.53 2.26 -3.19
N ALA A 122 8.23 2.30 -3.48
CA ALA A 122 7.49 1.07 -3.77
C ALA A 122 8.06 0.39 -5.04
N SER A 123 8.40 1.16 -6.07
CA SER A 123 8.98 0.64 -7.31
C SER A 123 10.43 0.17 -7.17
N SER A 124 11.23 0.71 -6.24
CA SER A 124 12.58 0.19 -5.94
C SER A 124 12.61 -1.16 -5.24
N ARG A 125 11.45 -1.68 -4.86
CA ARG A 125 11.28 -3.12 -4.54
C ARG A 125 11.46 -4.00 -5.77
N MET A 126 11.42 -3.43 -6.98
CA MET A 126 11.78 -4.06 -8.24
C MET A 126 13.24 -3.72 -8.62
N PRO A 127 13.99 -4.65 -9.24
CA PRO A 127 15.37 -4.39 -9.63
C PRO A 127 15.49 -3.18 -10.57
N GLY A 128 16.38 -2.23 -10.24
CA GLY A 128 16.76 -1.12 -11.13
C GLY A 128 16.42 0.31 -10.67
N TYR A 129 15.87 0.52 -9.47
CA TYR A 129 15.57 1.87 -8.95
C TYR A 129 16.31 2.16 -7.63
N ALA A 130 16.79 3.40 -7.47
CA ALA A 130 17.46 3.86 -6.24
C ALA A 130 16.44 4.08 -5.10
N ALA A 131 16.88 3.85 -3.85
CA ALA A 131 16.13 4.19 -2.65
C ALA A 131 16.33 5.68 -2.33
N CYS A 132 15.20 6.40 -2.19
CA CYS A 132 15.06 7.86 -2.07
C CYS A 132 16.12 8.67 -2.89
#